data_AF-A0A1F3ZXU1-F1
#
_entry.id   AF-A0A1F3ZXU1-F1
#
_cell.length_a   1.000
_cell.length_b   1.000
_cell.length_c   1.000
_cell.angle_alpha   90.00
_cell.angle_beta   90.00
_cell.angle_gamma   90.00
#
_symmetry.space_group_name_H-M   'P 1'
#
loop_
_entity.id
_entity.type
_entity.pdbx_description
1 polymer ?
#
loop_
_entity_poly.entity_id
_entity_poly.type
_entity_poly.pdbx_seq_one_letter_code
_entity_poly.pdbx_strand_id
1 'polypeptide(L)' 'MTLDERVAKIKQARALIIAATEGCDSPQIESMLRNADMELHWALWNLGVEVPLRAEFDYPGG' A
#
# COMPACT_ATOMS: atom_id res chain seq x y z
N MET A 1 -3.97 -20.34 -4.24
CA MET A 1 -3.09 -19.17 -4.28
C MET A 1 -1.86 -19.46 -3.43
N THR A 2 -0.67 -19.48 -4.02
CA THR A 2 0.62 -19.63 -3.34
C THR A 2 0.96 -18.39 -2.52
N LEU A 3 1.96 -18.46 -1.65
CA LEU A 3 2.47 -17.29 -0.91
C LEU A 3 2.89 -16.18 -1.88
N ASP A 4 3.68 -16.51 -2.89
CA ASP A 4 4.18 -15.57 -3.89
C ASP A 4 3.05 -14.89 -4.65
N GLU A 5 2.01 -15.65 -5.00
CA GLU A 5 0.81 -15.08 -5.65
C GLU A 5 0.06 -14.12 -4.71
N ARG A 6 0.03 -14.39 -3.40
CA ARG A 6 -0.58 -13.45 -2.43
C ARG A 6 0.23 -12.16 -2.36
N VAL A 7 1.56 -12.29 -2.21
CA VAL A 7 2.48 -11.16 -2.14
C VAL A 7 2.39 -10.30 -3.40
N ALA A 8 2.37 -10.93 -4.58
CA ALA A 8 2.25 -10.22 -5.85
C ALA A 8 0.95 -9.41 -5.94
N LYS A 9 -0.19 -10.00 -5.56
CA LYS A 9 -1.48 -9.30 -5.57
C LYS A 9 -1.54 -8.15 -4.57
N ILE A 10 -0.97 -8.32 -3.37
CA ILE A 10 -0.93 -7.25 -2.37
C ILE A 10 -0.06 -6.09 -2.86
N LYS A 11 1.12 -6.37 -3.43
CA LYS A 11 1.98 -5.33 -4.03
C LYS A 11 1.27 -4.59 -5.17
N GLN A 12 0.54 -5.30 -6.03
CA GLN A 12 -0.26 -4.67 -7.10
C GLN A 12 -1.36 -3.77 -6.53
N ALA A 13 -2.07 -4.22 -5.50
CA ALA A 13 -3.11 -3.42 -4.84
C ALA A 13 -2.54 -2.14 -4.23
N ARG A 14 -1.39 -2.21 -3.55
CA ARG A 14 -0.69 -1.03 -3.03
C ARG A 14 -0.33 -0.04 -4.14
N ALA A 15 0.26 -0.51 -5.23
CA ALA A 15 0.62 0.36 -6.36
C ALA A 15 -0.59 1.12 -6.93
N LEU A 16 -1.76 0.47 -7.02
CA LEU A 16 -2.99 1.12 -7.48
C LEU A 16 -3.50 2.19 -6.48
N ILE A 17 -3.42 1.91 -5.17
CA ILE A 17 -3.84 2.85 -4.13
C ILE A 17 -2.92 4.07 -4.07
N ILE A 18 -1.60 3.86 -4.17
CA ILE A 18 -0.60 4.93 -4.21
C ILE A 18 -0.87 5.84 -5.41
N ALA A 19 -1.05 5.27 -6.60
CA ALA A 19 -1.38 6.03 -7.81
C ALA A 19 -2.71 6.79 -7.68
N ALA A 20 -3.73 6.20 -7.03
CA ALA A 20 -5.00 6.88 -6.76
C ALA A 20 -4.87 8.03 -5.75
N THR A 21 -3.85 8.00 -4.89
CA THR A 21 -3.59 9.03 -3.87
C THR A 21 -3.00 10.29 -4.50
N GLU A 22 -2.13 10.18 -5.51
CA GLU A 22 -1.44 11.31 -6.16
C GLU A 22 -2.37 12.33 -6.86
N GLY A 23 -3.59 11.93 -7.23
CA GLY A 23 -4.58 12.77 -7.90
C GLY A 23 -5.87 12.97 -7.09
N CYS A 24 -5.84 12.71 -5.78
CA CYS A 24 -7.04 12.75 -4.95
C CYS A 24 -7.34 14.18 -4.45
N ASP A 25 -8.32 14.84 -5.06
CA ASP A 25 -8.74 16.20 -4.65
C ASP A 25 -9.58 16.24 -3.37
N SER A 26 -9.98 15.08 -2.83
CA SER A 26 -10.78 14.97 -1.62
C SER A 26 -9.92 14.51 -0.44
N PRO A 27 -9.68 15.37 0.57
CA PRO A 27 -8.87 15.01 1.74
C PRO A 27 -9.39 13.76 2.47
N GLN A 28 -10.72 13.57 2.49
CA GLN A 28 -11.33 12.41 3.12
C GLN A 28 -11.02 11.12 2.35
N ILE A 29 -11.13 11.16 1.02
CA ILE A 29 -10.82 10.00 0.18
C ILE A 29 -9.31 9.70 0.22
N GLU A 30 -8.47 10.74 0.21
CA GLU A 30 -7.02 10.58 0.35
C GLU A 30 -6.66 9.87 1.67
N SER A 31 -7.28 10.28 2.78
CA SER A 31 -7.11 9.63 4.08
C SER A 31 -7.54 8.16 4.06
N MET A 32 -8.67 7.84 3.41
CA MET A 32 -9.14 6.46 3.25
C MET A 32 -8.17 5.61 2.42
N LEU A 33 -7.62 6.17 1.34
CA LEU A 33 -6.64 5.49 0.49
C LEU A 33 -5.34 5.22 1.25
N ARG A 34 -4.81 6.21 1.99
CA ARG A 34 -3.61 6.03 2.83
C ARG A 34 -3.82 4.95 3.91
N ASN A 35 -4.99 4.93 4.55
CA ASN A 35 -5.33 3.87 5.52
C ASN A 35 -5.36 2.49 4.85
N ALA A 36 -5.95 2.37 3.66
CA ALA A 36 -5.99 1.11 2.92
C ALA A 36 -4.59 0.62 2.53
N ASP A 37 -3.71 1.51 2.07
CA ASP A 37 -2.32 1.15 1.78
C ASP A 37 -1.56 0.69 3.02
N MET A 38 -1.77 1.36 4.16
CA MET A 38 -1.16 0.96 5.43
C MET A 38 -1.56 -0.46 5.85
N GLU A 39 -2.84 -0.82 5.73
CA GLU A 39 -3.30 -2.19 6.03
C GLU A 39 -2.65 -3.24 5.10
N LEU A 40 -2.52 -2.92 3.81
CA LEU A 40 -1.84 -3.80 2.86
C LEU A 40 -0.33 -3.89 3.11
N HIS A 41 0.30 -2.81 3.55
CA HIS A 41 1.68 -2.79 3.97
C HIS A 41 1.90 -3.73 5.17
N TRP A 42 1.03 -3.66 6.19
CA TRP A 42 1.07 -4.57 7.32
C TRP A 42 0.79 -6.03 6.94
N ALA A 43 -0.06 -6.26 5.94
CA ALA A 43 -0.25 -7.60 5.41
C ALA A 43 1.04 -8.18 4.83
N LEU A 44 1.84 -7.39 4.10
CA LEU A 44 3.15 -7.81 3.59
C LEU A 44 4.12 -8.14 4.72
N TRP A 45 4.20 -7.28 5.74
CA TRP A 45 5.02 -7.52 6.93
C TRP A 45 4.65 -8.84 7.61
N ASN A 46 3.36 -9.08 7.86
CA ASN A 46 2.86 -10.30 8.49
C ASN A 46 3.09 -11.56 7.65
N LEU A 47 3.27 -11.42 6.33
CA LEU A 47 3.67 -12.50 5.43
C LEU A 47 5.18 -12.74 5.39
N GLY A 48 5.97 -11.99 6.17
CA GLY A 48 7.43 -12.11 6.22
C GLY A 48 8.15 -11.44 5.04
N VAL A 49 7.46 -10.57 4.30
CA VAL A 49 8.07 -9.80 3.21
C VAL A 49 8.84 -8.64 3.80
N GLU A 50 10.09 -8.44 3.36
CA GLU A 50 10.85 -7.24 3.67
C GLU A 50 10.15 -6.01 3.06
N VAL A 51 9.72 -5.12 3.94
CA VAL A 51 9.06 -3.86 3.59
C VAL A 51 9.63 -2.72 4.44
N PRO A 52 9.51 -1.45 4.02
CA PRO A 52 9.94 -0.31 4.84
C PRO A 52 9.25 -0.29 6.20
N LEU A 53 9.77 0.49 7.16
CA LEU A 53 9.13 0.63 8.49
C LEU A 53 7.73 1.26 8.42
N ARG A 54 7.49 2.04 7.37
CA ARG A 54 6.28 2.86 7.17
C ARG A 54 5.85 2.79 5.72
N ALA A 55 4.54 2.69 5.50
CA ALA A 55 3.97 2.58 4.16
C ALA A 55 4.23 3.84 3.32
N GLU A 56 4.31 4.99 3.98
CA GLU A 56 4.49 6.31 3.35
C GLU A 56 5.86 6.48 2.69
N PHE A 57 6.86 5.65 3.02
CA PHE A 57 8.15 5.66 2.31
C PHE A 57 8.06 5.11 0.89
N ASP A 58 6.94 4.46 0.53
CA ASP A 58 6.66 4.05 -0.84
C ASP A 58 5.93 5.15 -1.64
N TYR A 59 5.64 6.31 -1.05
CA TYR A 59 4.95 7.42 -1.71
C TYR A 59 5.95 8.37 -2.39
N PRO A 60 5.60 8.96 -3.55
CA PRO A 60 6.44 9.99 -4.16
C PRO A 60 6.49 11.23 -3.26
N GLY A 61 7.69 11.59 -2.80
CA GLY A 61 7.94 12.77 -1.98
C GLY A 61 8.14 12.52 -0.49
N GLY A 62 8.20 11.25 -0.05
CA GLY A 62 8.63 10.84 1.29
C GLY A 62 10.13 10.83 1.52
#